data_AF-A0A836C160-F1
#
_entry.id   AF-A0A836C160-F1
#
_cell.length_a   1.000
_cell.length_b   1.000
_cell.length_c   1.000
_cell.angle_alpha   90.00
_cell.angle_beta   90.00
_cell.angle_gamma   90.00
#
_symmetry.space_group_name_H-M   'P 1'
#
loop_
_entity.id
_entity.type
_entity.pdbx_description
1 polymer ?
#
loop_
_entity_poly.entity_id
_entity_poly.type
_entity_poly.pdbx_seq_one_letter_code
_entity_poly.pdbx_strand_id
1 'polypeptide(L)'
;MHSQALRPRPASHRPSIQRPSRPRAPVCVVRSAAQKFDAALVYSASSPLATSSTESQLELGWKTTVREDYVTGPSLGVGSFGSVNTGFHSQTGEKVAIKKLPKERPRLSRQKTLEKLQRELTLLDRLDSPRVVQLIDCYEDEDNVYLVTEVCEGGDLQKFSDTYGPLTERCLAFVAQEVLQVIRSCHRLGIVHGDVKPANFCIKDEHRHPYAASPSALQRTPWLKAIDFGCSQLHYKHTRLSKRSGTPVYMAPEIFKRDYSFEVDVWSTGVLLYQLYCRQFPFWHGDSYNKALSLDEVARAITEADIRMDFGPWLTASKECIDFVRGCLTRDPHKRLTLDEALSHPFITMHTQSPSDAGLPGPLVESDAAVNNIVPAPVPAREGAAVAA
;
A
#
# COMPACT_ATOMS: atom_id res chain seq x y z
N MET A 1 -47.10 -51.26 40.51
CA MET A 1 -45.95 -50.33 40.31
C MET A 1 -45.49 -50.46 38.87
N HIS A 2 -46.00 -49.59 38.00
CA HIS A 2 -45.72 -49.59 36.56
C HIS A 2 -44.55 -48.65 36.26
N SER A 3 -43.52 -49.15 35.59
CA SER A 3 -42.52 -48.33 34.91
C SER A 3 -42.42 -48.84 33.47
N GLN A 4 -43.14 -48.16 32.56
CA GLN A 4 -43.04 -48.37 31.12
C GLN A 4 -42.09 -47.33 30.54
N ALA A 5 -41.13 -47.82 29.76
CA ALA A 5 -40.22 -47.03 28.95
C ALA A 5 -40.97 -46.16 27.94
N LEU A 6 -40.75 -44.85 27.97
CA LEU A 6 -41.26 -43.90 26.98
C LEU A 6 -40.21 -43.70 25.88
N ARG A 7 -40.63 -44.01 24.65
CA ARG A 7 -39.92 -43.81 23.38
C ARG A 7 -39.66 -42.32 23.09
N PRO A 8 -38.59 -41.97 22.36
CA PRO A 8 -38.36 -40.59 21.92
C PRO A 8 -39.35 -40.21 20.80
N ARG A 9 -39.89 -38.99 20.88
CA ARG A 9 -40.76 -38.38 19.85
C ARG A 9 -39.94 -37.89 18.65
N PRO A 10 -40.49 -37.92 17.42
CA PRO A 10 -39.81 -37.48 16.21
C PRO A 10 -39.69 -35.95 16.14
N ALA A 11 -38.64 -35.51 15.45
CA ALA A 11 -38.25 -34.12 15.23
C ALA A 11 -39.36 -33.31 14.54
N SER A 12 -39.70 -32.14 15.10
CA SER A 12 -40.50 -31.14 14.42
C SER A 12 -39.62 -30.30 13.50
N HIS A 13 -39.82 -30.47 12.19
CA HIS A 13 -39.30 -29.56 11.17
C HIS A 13 -39.81 -28.13 11.43
N ARG A 14 -38.92 -27.22 11.82
CA ARG A 14 -39.14 -25.79 11.61
C ARG A 14 -38.80 -25.46 10.16
N PRO A 15 -39.69 -24.82 9.39
CA PRO A 15 -39.35 -24.37 8.04
C PRO A 15 -38.24 -23.32 8.13
N SER A 16 -37.19 -23.55 7.35
CA SER A 16 -36.10 -22.60 7.12
C SER A 16 -36.67 -21.32 6.53
N ILE A 17 -36.65 -20.23 7.29
CA ILE A 17 -36.85 -18.89 6.74
C ILE A 17 -35.60 -18.60 5.91
N GLN A 18 -35.68 -18.87 4.60
CA GLN A 18 -34.73 -18.32 3.63
C GLN A 18 -34.83 -16.79 3.74
N ARG A 19 -33.79 -16.17 4.31
CA ARG A 19 -33.61 -14.73 4.14
C ARG A 19 -33.52 -14.48 2.63
N PRO A 20 -34.32 -13.58 2.05
CA PRO A 20 -34.19 -13.24 0.65
C PRO A 20 -32.76 -12.77 0.41
N SER A 21 -32.08 -13.43 -0.53
CA SER A 21 -30.79 -13.00 -1.03
C SER A 21 -30.92 -11.55 -1.48
N ARG A 22 -30.29 -10.63 -0.76
CA ARG A 22 -30.16 -9.24 -1.22
C ARG A 22 -29.58 -9.30 -2.64
N PRO A 23 -30.21 -8.68 -3.64
CA PRO A 23 -29.57 -8.55 -4.93
C PRO A 23 -28.21 -7.88 -4.70
N ARG A 24 -27.14 -8.51 -5.19
CA ARG A 24 -25.83 -7.86 -5.26
C ARG A 24 -26.08 -6.55 -6.00
N ALA A 25 -25.88 -5.44 -5.30
CA ALA A 25 -25.85 -4.14 -5.94
C ALA A 25 -24.87 -4.25 -7.12
N PRO A 26 -25.21 -3.68 -8.29
CA PRO A 26 -24.27 -3.66 -9.40
C PRO A 26 -22.97 -3.07 -8.87
N VAL A 27 -21.87 -3.79 -9.09
CA VAL A 27 -20.53 -3.23 -8.89
C VAL A 27 -20.54 -1.94 -9.69
N CYS A 28 -20.56 -0.81 -8.98
CA CYS A 28 -20.42 0.48 -9.61
C CYS A 28 -19.02 0.42 -10.23
N VAL A 29 -18.97 0.23 -11.55
CA VAL A 29 -17.76 0.44 -12.33
C VAL A 29 -17.53 1.94 -12.24
N VAL A 30 -16.87 2.36 -11.17
CA VAL A 30 -16.44 3.73 -10.96
C VAL A 30 -15.51 4.00 -12.14
N ARG A 31 -16.03 4.73 -13.14
CA ARG A 31 -15.18 5.37 -14.15
C ARG A 31 -14.19 6.19 -13.34
N SER A 32 -12.91 5.85 -13.44
CA SER A 32 -11.88 6.48 -12.62
C SER A 32 -11.99 8.00 -12.77
N ALA A 33 -11.73 8.72 -11.67
CA ALA A 33 -11.56 10.17 -11.70
C ALA A 33 -10.52 10.60 -12.78
N ALA A 34 -9.70 9.66 -13.29
CA ALA A 34 -8.70 9.86 -14.31
C ALA A 34 -9.18 10.03 -15.75
N GLN A 35 -10.42 9.71 -16.12
CA GLN A 35 -10.91 10.16 -17.45
C GLN A 35 -10.98 11.69 -17.58
N LYS A 36 -10.80 12.44 -16.48
CA LYS A 36 -10.64 13.89 -16.48
C LYS A 36 -9.19 14.38 -16.40
N PHE A 37 -8.20 13.51 -16.10
CA PHE A 37 -6.80 13.91 -15.95
C PHE A 37 -6.08 14.11 -17.29
N ASP A 38 -6.47 13.41 -18.36
CA ASP A 38 -5.85 13.58 -19.69
C ASP A 38 -6.18 14.92 -20.36
N ALA A 39 -7.32 15.54 -20.02
CA ALA A 39 -7.72 16.82 -20.62
C ALA A 39 -6.85 18.01 -20.17
N ALA A 40 -6.20 17.92 -19.00
CA ALA A 40 -5.35 18.98 -18.47
C ALA A 40 -3.93 18.98 -19.04
N LEU A 41 -3.50 17.89 -19.69
CA LEU A 41 -2.14 17.75 -20.26
C LEU A 41 -1.98 18.37 -21.65
N VAL A 42 -3.06 18.78 -22.32
CA VAL A 42 -3.02 19.22 -23.73
C VAL A 42 -3.23 20.73 -23.93
N TYR A 43 -3.58 21.52 -22.90
CA TYR A 43 -3.73 22.98 -23.06
C TYR A 43 -2.43 23.75 -22.80
N SER A 44 -1.44 23.51 -23.63
CA SER A 44 -0.26 24.36 -23.78
C SER A 44 0.01 24.57 -25.28
N ALA A 45 -0.83 25.39 -25.93
CA ALA A 45 -0.51 26.25 -27.08
C ALA A 45 -1.77 26.55 -27.91
N SER A 46 -2.55 27.56 -27.50
CA SER A 46 -3.25 28.46 -28.43
C SER A 46 -4.10 29.47 -27.64
N SER A 47 -3.81 30.76 -27.82
CA SER A 47 -4.77 31.84 -27.53
C SER A 47 -5.92 31.75 -28.54
N PRO A 48 -7.18 32.06 -28.17
CA PRO A 48 -7.64 33.44 -28.40
C PRO A 48 -8.70 33.99 -27.42
N LEU A 49 -8.76 35.32 -27.41
CA LEU A 49 -9.84 36.28 -27.12
C LEU A 49 -10.87 36.03 -25.99
N ALA A 50 -11.02 37.09 -25.20
CA ALA A 50 -11.92 37.26 -24.08
C ALA A 50 -13.42 37.16 -24.44
N THR A 51 -14.16 36.47 -23.57
CA THR A 51 -15.55 36.80 -23.22
C THR A 51 -15.75 36.58 -21.72
N SER A 52 -16.39 37.57 -21.09
CA SER A 52 -16.60 37.70 -19.66
C SER A 52 -17.66 36.75 -19.11
N SER A 53 -17.24 35.88 -18.20
CA SER A 53 -18.06 35.37 -17.09
C SER A 53 -17.09 34.95 -15.99
N THR A 54 -16.87 35.80 -14.99
CA THR A 54 -16.06 35.50 -13.81
C THR A 54 -16.83 34.55 -12.89
N GLU A 55 -17.00 33.31 -13.31
CA GLU A 55 -16.96 32.20 -12.37
C GLU A 55 -15.49 31.96 -12.07
N SER A 56 -15.11 31.93 -10.79
CA SER A 56 -13.77 31.53 -10.39
C SER A 56 -13.54 30.09 -10.87
N GLN A 57 -12.92 29.92 -12.03
CA GLN A 57 -12.42 28.62 -12.45
C GLN A 57 -11.39 28.18 -11.40
N LEU A 58 -11.81 27.27 -10.52
CA LEU A 58 -10.94 26.66 -9.52
C LEU A 58 -9.80 25.92 -10.23
N GLU A 59 -8.63 25.87 -9.58
CA GLU A 59 -7.38 25.58 -10.27
C GLU A 59 -7.24 24.15 -10.79
N LEU A 60 -8.01 23.19 -10.26
CA LEU A 60 -7.91 21.78 -10.62
C LEU A 60 -9.10 21.29 -11.47
N GLY A 61 -10.16 22.10 -11.62
CA GLY A 61 -11.39 21.74 -12.31
C GLY A 61 -12.17 20.59 -11.67
N TRP A 62 -12.00 20.38 -10.36
CA TRP A 62 -12.68 19.30 -9.62
C TRP A 62 -14.07 19.71 -9.12
N LYS A 63 -14.86 18.72 -8.70
CA LYS A 63 -16.17 18.96 -8.09
C LYS A 63 -16.00 19.86 -6.85
N THR A 64 -16.97 20.71 -6.54
CA THR A 64 -16.85 21.71 -5.46
C THR A 64 -17.70 21.42 -4.23
N THR A 65 -18.68 20.54 -4.39
CA THR A 65 -19.72 20.30 -3.39
C THR A 65 -19.56 18.95 -2.69
N VAL A 66 -18.41 18.72 -2.04
CA VAL A 66 -18.14 17.46 -1.31
C VAL A 66 -19.26 17.09 -0.32
N ARG A 67 -19.96 18.09 0.24
CA ARG A 67 -21.06 17.91 1.20
C ARG A 67 -22.37 17.42 0.58
N GLU A 68 -22.53 17.52 -0.74
CA GLU A 68 -23.69 16.96 -1.44
C GLU A 68 -23.54 15.45 -1.57
N ASP A 69 -22.35 15.00 -1.95
CA ASP A 69 -22.06 13.59 -2.20
C ASP A 69 -21.67 12.83 -0.91
N TYR A 70 -21.13 13.52 0.11
CA TYR A 70 -20.60 12.90 1.32
C TYR A 70 -20.98 13.63 2.62
N VAL A 71 -21.34 12.86 3.64
CA VAL A 71 -21.50 13.33 5.02
C VAL A 71 -20.21 13.08 5.80
N THR A 72 -19.57 14.15 6.27
CA THR A 72 -18.34 14.06 7.07
C THR A 72 -18.64 13.57 8.49
N GLY A 73 -17.86 12.61 8.97
CA GLY A 73 -17.93 12.03 10.30
C GLY A 73 -16.77 12.43 11.23
N PRO A 74 -16.56 11.69 12.32
CA PRO A 74 -15.49 11.94 13.28
C PRO A 74 -14.08 12.00 12.67
N SER A 75 -13.21 12.79 13.30
CA SER A 75 -11.79 12.88 12.94
C SER A 75 -11.08 11.56 13.21
N LEU A 76 -10.39 11.03 12.20
CA LEU A 76 -9.47 9.90 12.31
C LEU A 76 -8.06 10.35 12.74
N GLY A 77 -7.71 11.60 12.45
CA GLY A 77 -6.43 12.18 12.82
C GLY A 77 -6.15 13.51 12.12
N VAL A 78 -5.16 14.22 12.63
CA VAL A 78 -4.58 15.41 12.01
C VAL A 78 -3.14 15.07 11.67
N GLY A 79 -2.83 15.00 10.38
CA GLY A 79 -1.48 14.78 9.88
C GLY A 79 -0.75 16.10 9.61
N SER A 80 0.53 16.01 9.27
CA SER A 80 1.35 17.15 8.81
C SER A 80 0.81 17.82 7.53
N PHE A 81 -0.07 17.13 6.80
CA PHE A 81 -0.60 17.58 5.51
C PHE A 81 -2.05 18.07 5.57
N GLY A 82 -2.76 17.86 6.69
CA GLY A 82 -4.17 18.23 6.83
C GLY A 82 -4.94 17.30 7.79
N SER A 83 -6.27 17.42 7.80
CA SER A 83 -7.15 16.57 8.63
C SER A 83 -7.70 15.40 7.84
N VAL A 84 -7.87 14.26 8.50
CA VAL A 84 -8.54 13.09 7.94
C VAL A 84 -9.76 12.80 8.80
N ASN A 85 -10.92 12.73 8.15
CA ASN A 85 -12.19 12.40 8.79
C ASN A 85 -12.73 11.11 8.19
N THR A 86 -13.44 10.32 8.98
CA THR A 86 -14.40 9.36 8.40
C THR A 86 -15.49 10.11 7.64
N GLY A 87 -16.19 9.42 6.77
CA GLY A 87 -17.40 9.94 6.14
C GLY A 87 -18.26 8.81 5.60
N PHE A 88 -19.41 9.19 5.06
CA PHE A 88 -20.34 8.27 4.40
C PHE A 88 -20.82 8.90 3.09
N HIS A 89 -20.84 8.12 2.02
CA HIS A 89 -21.47 8.53 0.77
C HIS A 89 -22.98 8.70 0.98
N SER A 90 -23.53 9.87 0.65
CA SER A 90 -24.89 10.30 1.01
C SER A 90 -25.97 9.36 0.50
N GLN A 91 -25.78 8.76 -0.69
CA GLN A 91 -26.80 7.91 -1.33
C GLN A 91 -26.64 6.43 -0.98
N THR A 92 -25.41 5.92 -0.89
CA THR A 92 -25.14 4.49 -0.73
C THR A 92 -24.92 4.10 0.73
N GLY A 93 -24.61 5.07 1.61
CA GLY A 93 -24.19 4.83 2.98
C GLY A 93 -22.81 4.17 3.10
N GLU A 94 -22.04 4.08 2.02
CA GLU A 94 -20.70 3.49 2.02
C GLU A 94 -19.73 4.35 2.82
N LYS A 95 -18.96 3.72 3.71
CA LYS A 95 -18.03 4.41 4.60
C LYS A 95 -16.73 4.74 3.85
N VAL A 96 -16.25 5.96 4.03
CA VAL A 96 -15.07 6.50 3.34
C VAL A 96 -14.14 7.21 4.32
N ALA A 97 -12.93 7.51 3.88
CA ALA A 97 -12.04 8.47 4.52
C ALA A 97 -11.91 9.72 3.65
N ILE A 98 -12.01 10.90 4.25
CA ILE A 98 -11.94 12.20 3.59
C ILE A 98 -10.73 12.96 4.13
N LYS A 99 -9.69 13.09 3.30
CA LYS A 99 -8.47 13.85 3.61
C LYS A 99 -8.62 15.27 3.07
N LYS A 100 -8.69 16.25 3.97
CA LYS A 100 -8.74 17.68 3.66
C LYS A 100 -7.33 18.25 3.65
N LEU A 101 -6.90 18.85 2.53
CA LEU A 101 -5.57 19.38 2.31
C LEU A 101 -5.66 20.87 1.94
N PRO A 102 -5.01 21.79 2.67
CA PRO A 102 -5.00 23.20 2.30
C PRO A 102 -4.15 23.41 1.04
N LYS A 103 -4.63 24.26 0.13
CA LYS A 103 -3.93 24.70 -1.08
C LYS A 103 -2.76 25.61 -0.75
N GLU A 104 -2.80 26.32 0.38
CA GLU A 104 -1.71 27.16 0.89
C GLU A 104 -0.97 26.51 2.06
N ARG A 105 0.36 26.64 2.06
CA ARG A 105 1.21 26.08 3.13
C ARG A 105 2.33 27.05 3.52
N PRO A 106 2.75 27.12 4.80
CA PRO A 106 3.71 28.12 5.28
C PRO A 106 5.08 28.17 4.57
N ARG A 107 5.46 27.11 3.85
CA ARG A 107 6.77 26.98 3.18
C ARG A 107 6.68 26.66 1.69
N LEU A 108 5.49 26.69 1.10
CA LEU A 108 5.26 26.35 -0.31
C LEU A 108 4.25 27.34 -0.89
N SER A 109 4.55 27.86 -2.08
CA SER A 109 3.53 28.61 -2.81
C SER A 109 2.36 27.71 -3.15
N ARG A 110 1.18 28.31 -3.28
CA ARG A 110 -0.07 27.64 -3.68
C ARG A 110 0.12 26.77 -4.92
N GLN A 111 0.72 27.34 -5.96
CA GLN A 111 1.07 26.63 -7.20
C GLN A 111 1.91 25.35 -6.95
N LYS A 112 2.99 25.45 -6.16
CA LYS A 112 3.84 24.29 -5.84
C LYS A 112 3.11 23.24 -4.99
N THR A 113 2.15 23.65 -4.16
CA THR A 113 1.31 22.72 -3.40
C THR A 113 0.39 21.93 -4.33
N LEU A 114 -0.25 22.62 -5.27
CA LEU A 114 -1.12 21.99 -6.28
C LEU A 114 -0.35 21.02 -7.18
N GLU A 115 0.83 21.40 -7.67
CA GLU A 115 1.69 20.52 -8.47
C GLU A 115 2.08 19.24 -7.72
N LYS A 116 2.42 19.37 -6.43
CA LYS A 116 2.75 18.20 -5.59
C LYS A 116 1.56 17.27 -5.41
N LEU A 117 0.38 17.84 -5.18
CA LEU A 117 -0.85 17.08 -5.01
C LEU A 117 -1.26 16.37 -6.30
N GLN A 118 -1.22 17.05 -7.44
CA GLN A 118 -1.48 16.44 -8.74
C GLN A 118 -0.53 15.26 -9.01
N ARG A 119 0.75 15.42 -8.66
CA ARG A 119 1.73 14.34 -8.76
C ARG A 119 1.38 13.18 -7.83
N GLU A 120 1.04 13.43 -6.56
CA GLU A 120 0.62 12.40 -5.60
C GLU A 120 -0.57 11.58 -6.14
N LEU A 121 -1.60 12.25 -6.66
CA LEU A 121 -2.78 11.59 -7.22
C LEU A 121 -2.47 10.82 -8.49
N THR A 122 -1.62 11.37 -9.37
CA THR A 122 -1.17 10.66 -10.57
C THR A 122 -0.42 9.37 -10.21
N LEU A 123 0.38 9.38 -9.14
CA LEU A 123 1.08 8.19 -8.67
C LEU A 123 0.13 7.19 -8.04
N LEU A 124 -0.83 7.66 -7.23
CA LEU A 124 -1.84 6.83 -6.59
C LEU A 124 -2.73 6.11 -7.62
N ASP A 125 -3.14 6.81 -8.67
CA ASP A 125 -3.95 6.25 -9.77
C ASP A 125 -3.20 5.17 -10.57
N ARG A 126 -1.90 5.37 -10.81
CA ARG A 126 -1.05 4.36 -11.46
C ARG A 126 -0.87 3.09 -10.61
N LEU A 127 -1.03 3.20 -9.30
CA LEU A 127 -0.87 2.11 -8.34
C LEU A 127 -2.18 1.36 -8.12
N ASP A 128 -2.67 0.68 -9.16
CA ASP A 128 -3.78 -0.27 -9.04
C ASP A 128 -3.33 -1.53 -8.30
N SER A 129 -3.42 -1.50 -6.98
CA SER A 129 -3.00 -2.58 -6.10
C SER A 129 -3.93 -2.73 -4.89
N PRO A 130 -4.32 -3.96 -4.52
CA PRO A 130 -5.15 -4.18 -3.33
C PRO A 130 -4.44 -3.82 -2.01
N ARG A 131 -3.13 -3.54 -2.05
CA ARG A 131 -2.29 -3.07 -0.92
C ARG A 131 -2.09 -1.55 -0.91
N VAL A 132 -2.74 -0.83 -1.80
CA VAL A 132 -2.77 0.63 -1.81
C VAL A 132 -4.20 1.07 -1.56
N VAL A 133 -4.39 2.20 -0.89
CA VAL A 133 -5.71 2.76 -0.66
C VAL A 133 -6.33 3.20 -1.98
N GLN A 134 -7.58 2.83 -2.23
CA GLN A 134 -8.29 3.24 -3.43
C GLN A 134 -8.76 4.69 -3.30
N LEU A 135 -8.41 5.51 -4.29
CA LEU A 135 -9.00 6.84 -4.50
C LEU A 135 -10.39 6.68 -5.14
N ILE A 136 -11.41 7.23 -4.50
CA ILE A 136 -12.81 7.15 -4.92
C ILE A 136 -13.20 8.42 -5.67
N ASP A 137 -12.96 9.58 -5.07
CA ASP A 137 -13.32 10.89 -5.63
C ASP A 137 -12.32 11.99 -5.21
N CYS A 138 -12.36 13.12 -5.91
CA CYS A 138 -11.61 14.34 -5.59
C CYS A 138 -12.52 15.56 -5.70
N TYR A 139 -12.39 16.48 -4.75
CA TYR A 139 -13.10 17.77 -4.72
C TYR A 139 -12.13 18.90 -4.40
N GLU A 140 -12.52 20.12 -4.72
CA GLU A 140 -11.80 21.33 -4.33
C GLU A 140 -12.75 22.47 -3.95
N ASP A 141 -12.31 23.31 -3.02
CA ASP A 141 -12.91 24.63 -2.78
C ASP A 141 -11.84 25.72 -2.96
N GLU A 142 -12.15 26.96 -2.60
CA GLU A 142 -11.25 28.10 -2.72
C GLU A 142 -9.95 27.92 -1.92
N ASP A 143 -9.95 27.14 -0.84
CA ASP A 143 -8.82 27.05 0.09
C ASP A 143 -8.23 25.64 0.19
N ASN A 144 -8.97 24.61 -0.24
CA ASN A 144 -8.68 23.23 0.08
C ASN A 144 -8.97 22.28 -1.06
N VAL A 145 -8.34 21.12 -0.97
CA VAL A 145 -8.67 19.92 -1.70
C VAL A 145 -9.20 18.87 -0.74
N TYR A 146 -10.13 18.04 -1.21
CA TYR A 146 -10.66 16.89 -0.51
C TYR A 146 -10.39 15.63 -1.33
N LEU A 147 -9.66 14.69 -0.74
CA LEU A 147 -9.44 13.37 -1.32
C LEU A 147 -10.34 12.38 -0.61
N VAL A 148 -11.21 11.70 -1.34
CA VAL A 148 -12.09 10.67 -0.81
C VAL A 148 -11.50 9.32 -1.17
N THR A 149 -11.21 8.50 -0.17
CA THR A 149 -10.63 7.16 -0.34
C THR A 149 -11.45 6.11 0.38
N GLU A 150 -11.19 4.83 0.09
CA GLU A 150 -11.70 3.76 0.95
C GLU A 150 -11.21 3.96 2.40
N VAL A 151 -12.02 3.51 3.36
CA VAL A 151 -11.66 3.56 4.79
C VAL A 151 -10.88 2.31 5.19
N CYS A 152 -9.83 2.49 5.99
CA CYS A 152 -9.15 1.39 6.68
C CYS A 152 -9.55 1.42 8.16
N GLU A 153 -10.24 0.38 8.63
CA GLU A 153 -10.92 0.39 9.92
C GLU A 153 -10.01 0.03 11.10
N GLY A 154 -8.94 -0.73 10.85
CA GLY A 154 -8.01 -1.17 11.90
C GLY A 154 -6.95 -0.15 12.31
N GLY A 155 -7.01 1.08 11.78
CA GLY A 155 -6.04 2.14 12.06
C GLY A 155 -4.67 1.91 11.44
N ASP A 156 -3.77 2.88 11.64
CA ASP A 156 -2.38 2.78 11.18
C ASP A 156 -1.51 1.92 12.12
N LEU A 157 -0.38 1.42 11.61
CA LEU A 157 0.51 0.56 12.40
C LEU A 157 1.13 1.28 13.61
N GLN A 158 1.23 2.62 13.60
CA GLN A 158 1.70 3.39 14.74
C GLN A 158 0.70 3.24 15.89
N LYS A 159 -0.57 3.60 15.66
CA LYS A 159 -1.66 3.46 16.64
C LYS A 159 -1.86 2.01 17.08
N PHE A 160 -1.74 1.07 16.15
CA PHE A 160 -1.81 -0.35 16.47
C PHE A 160 -0.71 -0.74 17.48
N SER A 161 0.54 -0.36 17.23
CA SER A 161 1.64 -0.66 18.15
C SER A 161 1.57 0.13 19.46
N ASP A 162 0.99 1.34 19.44
CA ASP A 162 0.72 2.11 20.67
C ASP A 162 -0.33 1.41 21.55
N THR A 163 -1.29 0.72 20.93
CA THR A 163 -2.38 0.01 21.62
C THR A 163 -1.97 -1.37 22.14
N TYR A 164 -1.29 -2.16 21.30
CA TYR A 164 -0.97 -3.56 21.59
C TYR A 164 0.48 -3.78 22.06
N GLY A 165 1.30 -2.73 22.05
CA GLY A 165 2.70 -2.78 22.44
C GLY A 165 3.64 -3.34 21.36
N PRO A 166 4.82 -3.82 21.77
CA PRO A 166 5.80 -4.47 20.89
C PRO A 166 5.19 -5.63 20.09
N LEU A 167 5.59 -5.76 18.82
CA LEU A 167 5.16 -6.89 17.99
C LEU A 167 5.99 -8.14 18.27
N THR A 168 5.34 -9.31 18.25
CA THR A 168 6.07 -10.59 18.18
C THR A 168 6.77 -10.77 16.83
N GLU A 169 7.80 -11.61 16.75
CA GLU A 169 8.53 -11.87 15.50
C GLU A 169 7.61 -12.33 14.36
N ARG A 170 6.67 -13.21 14.67
CA ARG A 170 5.67 -13.67 13.71
C ARG A 170 4.85 -12.50 13.16
N CYS A 171 4.37 -11.62 14.04
CA CYS A 171 3.62 -10.44 13.63
C CYS A 171 4.47 -9.49 12.79
N LEU A 172 5.73 -9.33 13.18
CA LEU A 172 6.70 -8.51 12.48
C LEU A 172 6.97 -9.02 11.05
N ALA A 173 7.09 -10.33 10.87
CA ALA A 173 7.25 -10.96 9.56
C ALA A 173 6.02 -10.75 8.66
N PHE A 174 4.79 -10.83 9.21
CA PHE A 174 3.57 -10.50 8.45
C PHE A 174 3.54 -9.04 7.99
N VAL A 175 3.90 -8.10 8.88
CA VAL A 175 4.01 -6.68 8.52
C VAL A 175 5.07 -6.48 7.44
N ALA A 176 6.26 -7.05 7.63
CA ALA A 176 7.37 -6.93 6.70
C ALA A 176 6.99 -7.43 5.29
N GLN A 177 6.33 -8.58 5.21
CA GLN A 177 5.83 -9.10 3.94
C GLN A 177 4.89 -8.12 3.24
N GLU A 178 3.85 -7.62 3.92
CA GLU A 178 2.90 -6.71 3.29
C GLU A 178 3.54 -5.36 2.87
N VAL A 179 4.41 -4.81 3.71
CA VAL A 179 5.15 -3.56 3.39
C VAL A 179 6.04 -3.76 2.17
N LEU A 180 6.83 -4.83 2.13
CA LEU A 180 7.69 -5.13 0.97
C LEU A 180 6.86 -5.41 -0.29
N GLN A 181 5.65 -5.98 -0.17
CA GLN A 181 4.74 -6.16 -1.30
C GLN A 181 4.20 -4.84 -1.86
N VAL A 182 3.93 -3.85 -1.01
CA VAL A 182 3.62 -2.47 -1.44
C VAL A 182 4.81 -1.89 -2.19
N ILE A 183 6.01 -1.98 -1.60
CA ILE A 183 7.24 -1.45 -2.19
C ILE A 183 7.51 -2.08 -3.56
N ARG A 184 7.29 -3.39 -3.70
CA ARG A 184 7.39 -4.11 -4.97
C ARG A 184 6.43 -3.59 -6.02
N SER A 185 5.19 -3.28 -5.62
CA SER A 185 4.21 -2.66 -6.52
C SER A 185 4.68 -1.30 -7.01
N CYS A 186 5.27 -0.49 -6.12
CA CYS A 186 5.85 0.81 -6.45
C CYS A 186 7.04 0.69 -7.40
N HIS A 187 8.03 -0.13 -7.04
CA HIS A 187 9.30 -0.26 -7.78
C HIS A 187 9.07 -0.78 -9.20
N ARG A 188 8.10 -1.68 -9.41
CA ARG A 188 7.72 -2.17 -10.75
C ARG A 188 7.20 -1.06 -11.68
N LEU A 189 6.63 -0.01 -11.13
CA LEU A 189 6.16 1.17 -11.86
C LEU A 189 7.19 2.30 -11.91
N GLY A 190 8.42 2.05 -11.43
CA GLY A 190 9.46 3.05 -11.33
C GLY A 190 9.14 4.11 -10.28
N ILE A 191 8.48 3.74 -9.19
CA ILE A 191 8.12 4.64 -8.09
C ILE A 191 8.93 4.27 -6.86
N VAL A 192 9.67 5.22 -6.29
CA VAL A 192 10.22 5.13 -4.93
C VAL A 192 9.16 5.67 -3.97
N HIS A 193 8.78 4.91 -2.94
CA HIS A 193 7.78 5.35 -1.97
C HIS A 193 8.32 6.53 -1.16
N GLY A 194 9.53 6.41 -0.59
CA GLY A 194 10.29 7.49 0.01
C GLY A 194 9.78 8.02 1.36
N ASP A 195 8.80 7.36 2.00
CA ASP A 195 8.31 7.69 3.34
C ASP A 195 7.68 6.46 4.03
N VAL A 196 8.35 5.31 3.95
CA VAL A 196 7.92 4.08 4.61
C VAL A 196 8.09 4.25 6.13
N LYS A 197 6.96 4.28 6.85
CA LYS A 197 6.87 4.41 8.32
C LYS A 197 5.53 3.86 8.83
N PRO A 198 5.40 3.45 10.11
CA PRO A 198 4.16 2.82 10.60
C PRO A 198 2.88 3.63 10.33
N ALA A 199 2.94 4.96 10.45
CA ALA A 199 1.79 5.85 10.25
C ALA A 199 1.26 5.88 8.79
N ASN A 200 2.02 5.39 7.81
CA ASN A 200 1.62 5.39 6.40
C ASN A 200 1.04 4.03 5.94
N PHE A 201 0.92 3.06 6.83
CA PHE A 201 0.32 1.75 6.55
C PHE A 201 -0.85 1.48 7.50
N CYS A 202 -2.04 1.26 6.93
CA CYS A 202 -3.26 1.02 7.68
C CYS A 202 -3.76 -0.41 7.54
N ILE A 203 -4.29 -0.93 8.64
CA ILE A 203 -4.98 -2.21 8.68
C ILE A 203 -6.37 -2.00 8.07
N LYS A 204 -6.68 -2.76 7.02
CA LYS A 204 -7.93 -2.59 6.26
C LYS A 204 -9.17 -2.88 7.13
N ASP A 205 -9.15 -4.01 7.84
CA ASP A 205 -10.24 -4.54 8.65
C ASP A 205 -9.71 -4.76 10.06
N GLU A 206 -10.38 -4.17 11.06
CA GLU A 206 -9.96 -4.20 12.47
C GLU A 206 -9.77 -5.61 13.03
N HIS A 207 -10.43 -6.63 12.45
CA HIS A 207 -10.31 -8.02 12.88
C HIS A 207 -9.22 -8.79 12.12
N ARG A 208 -8.62 -8.20 11.08
CA ARG A 208 -7.56 -8.80 10.25
C ARG A 208 -6.21 -8.14 10.51
N HIS A 209 -5.76 -8.24 11.75
CA HIS A 209 -4.46 -7.72 12.19
C HIS A 209 -3.48 -8.85 12.58
N PRO A 210 -2.17 -8.57 12.74
CA PRO A 210 -1.14 -9.59 13.02
C PRO A 210 -1.40 -10.50 14.22
N TYR A 211 -2.05 -9.96 15.26
CA TYR A 211 -2.43 -10.70 16.47
C TYR A 211 -3.72 -11.54 16.35
N ALA A 212 -4.38 -11.55 15.18
CA ALA A 212 -5.65 -12.23 15.02
C ALA A 212 -5.48 -13.75 15.15
N ALA A 213 -6.48 -14.42 15.73
CA ALA A 213 -6.42 -15.85 16.07
C ALA A 213 -6.21 -16.80 14.87
N SER A 214 -6.45 -16.32 13.64
CA SER A 214 -6.25 -17.11 12.42
C SER A 214 -5.19 -16.47 11.51
N PRO A 215 -3.93 -16.93 11.58
CA PRO A 215 -2.86 -16.50 10.68
C PRO A 215 -3.18 -16.77 9.21
N SER A 216 -3.91 -17.85 8.94
CA SER A 216 -4.39 -18.20 7.59
C SER A 216 -5.41 -17.19 7.05
N ALA A 217 -6.08 -16.41 7.90
CA ALA A 217 -6.92 -15.30 7.45
C ALA A 217 -6.08 -14.12 6.91
N LEU A 218 -4.88 -13.88 7.45
CA LEU A 218 -3.97 -12.82 6.96
C LEU A 218 -3.29 -13.21 5.65
N GLN A 219 -3.00 -14.50 5.46
CA GLN A 219 -2.28 -14.99 4.28
C GLN A 219 -3.15 -15.06 3.01
N ARG A 220 -4.48 -15.15 3.14
CA ARG A 220 -5.39 -15.31 1.98
C ARG A 220 -5.57 -14.05 1.14
N THR A 221 -5.58 -12.89 1.78
CA THR A 221 -5.84 -11.62 1.10
C THR A 221 -5.03 -10.50 1.75
N PRO A 222 -4.67 -9.44 1.02
CA PRO A 222 -4.04 -8.27 1.60
C PRO A 222 -4.84 -7.72 2.78
N TRP A 223 -4.14 -7.36 3.85
CA TRP A 223 -4.76 -6.83 5.07
C TRP A 223 -4.18 -5.48 5.48
N LEU A 224 -3.04 -5.11 4.90
CA LEU A 224 -2.39 -3.83 5.10
C LEU A 224 -2.43 -3.00 3.81
N LYS A 225 -2.68 -1.70 3.94
CA LYS A 225 -2.75 -0.75 2.83
C LYS A 225 -1.83 0.46 3.06
N ALA A 226 -1.08 0.85 2.05
CA ALA A 226 -0.38 2.13 2.05
C ALA A 226 -1.35 3.28 1.74
N ILE A 227 -1.22 4.38 2.48
CA ILE A 227 -2.19 5.49 2.47
C ILE A 227 -1.61 6.87 2.10
N ASP A 228 -0.30 7.00 1.92
CA ASP A 228 0.33 8.31 1.64
C ASP A 228 1.50 8.18 0.65
N PHE A 229 1.39 8.92 -0.46
CA PHE A 229 2.38 8.96 -1.54
C PHE A 229 2.92 10.38 -1.77
N GLY A 230 2.70 11.31 -0.83
CA GLY A 230 3.09 12.72 -0.98
C GLY A 230 4.62 12.94 -1.04
N CYS A 231 5.41 11.96 -0.60
CA CYS A 231 6.87 11.96 -0.71
C CYS A 231 7.40 11.10 -1.87
N SER A 232 6.51 10.40 -2.60
CA SER A 232 6.91 9.44 -3.62
C SER A 232 7.47 10.11 -4.88
N GLN A 233 8.37 9.40 -5.56
CA GLN A 233 9.11 9.93 -6.69
C GLN A 233 9.18 8.93 -7.83
N LEU A 234 8.90 9.40 -9.05
CA LEU A 234 9.26 8.66 -10.26
C LEU A 234 10.77 8.56 -10.35
N HIS A 235 11.22 7.35 -10.64
CA HIS A 235 12.60 6.98 -10.76
C HIS A 235 12.80 6.11 -12.00
N TYR A 236 13.69 6.55 -12.87
CA TYR A 236 13.95 5.90 -14.15
C TYR A 236 15.23 5.08 -14.04
N LYS A 237 15.30 3.97 -14.79
CA LYS A 237 16.51 3.16 -14.91
C LYS A 237 17.70 4.05 -15.29
N HIS A 238 18.86 3.79 -14.67
CA HIS A 238 20.13 4.51 -14.88
C HIS A 238 20.14 5.99 -14.46
N THR A 239 19.10 6.45 -13.74
CA THR A 239 19.12 7.77 -13.09
C THR A 239 19.41 7.64 -11.60
N ARG A 240 19.64 8.75 -10.91
CA ARG A 240 19.74 8.83 -9.45
C ARG A 240 18.86 9.97 -8.94
N LEU A 241 18.28 9.80 -7.76
CA LEU A 241 17.44 10.80 -7.11
C LEU A 241 18.27 11.70 -6.19
N SER A 242 17.94 13.00 -6.18
CA SER A 242 18.67 14.01 -5.41
C SER A 242 17.81 14.82 -4.44
N LYS A 243 16.48 14.77 -4.58
CA LYS A 243 15.56 15.45 -3.68
C LYS A 243 15.53 14.73 -2.33
N ARG A 244 15.68 15.46 -1.24
CA ARG A 244 15.42 14.91 0.11
C ARG A 244 13.93 15.02 0.42
N SER A 245 13.29 13.89 0.70
CA SER A 245 11.88 13.81 1.09
C SER A 245 11.65 12.60 1.98
N GLY A 246 10.59 12.64 2.78
CA GLY A 246 10.27 11.64 3.80
C GLY A 246 10.50 12.14 5.21
N THR A 247 10.24 11.26 6.17
CA THR A 247 10.41 11.51 7.61
C THR A 247 11.87 11.22 7.99
N PRO A 248 12.65 12.20 8.50
CA PRO A 248 14.11 12.08 8.63
C PRO A 248 14.65 10.82 9.29
N VAL A 249 14.00 10.32 10.36
CA VAL A 249 14.48 9.14 11.09
C VAL A 249 14.34 7.81 10.35
N TYR A 250 13.51 7.75 9.31
CA TYR A 250 13.37 6.57 8.47
C TYR A 250 14.23 6.66 7.20
N MET A 251 14.92 7.80 6.96
CA MET A 251 15.71 8.00 5.74
C MET A 251 16.95 7.12 5.73
N ALA A 252 17.27 6.59 4.55
CA ALA A 252 18.52 5.89 4.31
C ALA A 252 19.72 6.85 4.30
N PRO A 253 20.95 6.40 4.69
CA PRO A 253 22.15 7.23 4.74
C PRO A 253 22.44 7.98 3.43
N GLU A 254 22.21 7.34 2.29
CA GLU A 254 22.47 7.88 0.95
C GLU A 254 21.51 9.01 0.54
N ILE A 255 20.34 9.15 1.18
CA ILE A 255 19.44 10.29 0.96
C ILE A 255 20.12 11.60 1.37
N PHE A 256 20.94 11.58 2.42
CA PHE A 256 21.70 12.76 2.85
C PHE A 256 22.76 13.15 1.83
N LYS A 257 23.28 12.20 1.06
CA LYS A 257 24.21 12.43 -0.06
C LYS A 257 23.52 12.87 -1.35
N ARG A 258 22.18 12.82 -1.40
CA ARG A 258 21.38 13.16 -2.60
C ARG A 258 21.77 12.32 -3.82
N ASP A 259 22.14 11.08 -3.57
CA ASP A 259 22.49 10.11 -4.60
C ASP A 259 21.96 8.74 -4.17
N TYR A 260 20.73 8.44 -4.59
CA TYR A 260 20.05 7.21 -4.18
C TYR A 260 19.08 6.71 -5.24
N SER A 261 18.68 5.45 -5.10
CA SER A 261 17.70 4.76 -5.95
C SER A 261 16.66 4.01 -5.07
N PHE A 262 16.13 2.89 -5.55
CA PHE A 262 15.04 2.12 -4.95
C PHE A 262 15.36 1.51 -3.58
N GLU A 263 16.65 1.25 -3.30
CA GLU A 263 17.15 0.62 -2.08
C GLU A 263 16.76 1.34 -0.78
N VAL A 264 16.39 2.62 -0.86
CA VAL A 264 16.02 3.44 0.30
C VAL A 264 14.74 2.93 0.98
N ASP A 265 13.81 2.35 0.23
CA ASP A 265 12.55 1.86 0.78
C ASP A 265 12.77 0.58 1.63
N VAL A 266 13.78 -0.22 1.29
CA VAL A 266 14.17 -1.41 2.10
C VAL A 266 14.79 -0.99 3.42
N TRP A 267 15.63 0.06 3.41
CA TRP A 267 16.15 0.65 4.64
C TRP A 267 15.04 1.16 5.55
N SER A 268 14.14 1.98 5.00
CA SER A 268 13.01 2.52 5.76
C SER A 268 12.11 1.42 6.31
N THR A 269 11.96 0.29 5.59
CA THR A 269 11.31 -0.93 6.10
C THR A 269 12.04 -1.49 7.32
N GLY A 270 13.38 -1.59 7.27
CA GLY A 270 14.18 -2.01 8.43
C GLY A 270 13.96 -1.12 9.66
N VAL A 271 13.91 0.20 9.48
CA VAL A 271 13.65 1.15 10.58
C VAL A 271 12.24 0.99 11.14
N LEU A 272 11.23 0.85 10.26
CA LEU A 272 9.85 0.59 10.62
C LEU A 272 9.74 -0.68 11.48
N LEU A 273 10.36 -1.78 11.05
CA LEU A 273 10.29 -3.06 11.76
C LEU A 273 11.01 -2.99 13.11
N TYR A 274 12.18 -2.36 13.14
CA TYR A 274 12.91 -2.14 14.38
C TYR A 274 12.04 -1.41 15.43
N GLN A 275 11.37 -0.34 15.00
CA GLN A 275 10.49 0.44 15.85
C GLN A 275 9.27 -0.34 16.32
N LEU A 276 8.62 -1.12 15.45
CA LEU A 276 7.48 -1.97 15.84
C LEU A 276 7.89 -3.08 16.81
N TYR A 277 9.13 -3.58 16.70
CA TYR A 277 9.62 -4.67 17.53
C TYR A 277 10.05 -4.20 18.92
N CYS A 278 10.83 -3.11 19.04
CA CYS A 278 11.39 -2.69 20.34
C CYS A 278 11.00 -1.29 20.79
N ARG A 279 10.13 -0.59 20.02
CA ARG A 279 9.57 0.73 20.36
C ARG A 279 10.61 1.87 20.46
N GLN A 280 11.79 1.66 19.90
CA GLN A 280 12.87 2.64 19.79
C GLN A 280 13.31 2.78 18.32
N PHE A 281 14.13 3.79 18.01
CA PHE A 281 14.78 3.91 16.71
C PHE A 281 16.19 3.27 16.76
N PRO A 282 16.74 2.78 15.65
CA PRO A 282 17.98 1.99 15.65
C PRO A 282 19.23 2.72 16.15
N PHE A 283 19.24 4.05 16.07
CA PHE A 283 20.44 4.89 16.23
C PHE A 283 20.46 5.72 17.52
N TRP A 284 19.43 5.60 18.37
CA TRP A 284 19.30 6.41 19.59
C TRP A 284 18.99 5.54 20.80
N HIS A 285 19.38 6.05 21.97
CA HIS A 285 19.12 5.40 23.25
C HIS A 285 17.89 5.98 23.96
N GLY A 286 16.94 5.12 24.31
CA GLY A 286 15.76 5.47 25.08
C GLY A 286 15.01 6.66 24.45
N ASP A 287 14.67 7.64 25.26
CA ASP A 287 13.92 8.84 24.83
C ASP A 287 14.79 9.90 24.15
N SER A 288 16.05 9.61 23.79
CA SER A 288 16.95 10.61 23.19
C SER A 288 16.44 11.16 21.85
N TYR A 289 15.63 10.38 21.13
CA TYR A 289 14.94 10.85 19.93
C TYR A 289 13.76 11.79 20.23
N ASN A 290 13.15 11.73 21.42
CA ASN A 290 12.07 12.64 21.79
C ASN A 290 12.56 14.09 22.03
N LYS A 291 13.87 14.33 21.91
CA LYS A 291 14.46 15.66 21.83
C LYS A 291 14.30 16.20 20.40
N ALA A 292 14.05 17.49 20.25
CA ALA A 292 14.00 18.14 18.94
C ALA A 292 15.38 18.16 18.27
N LEU A 293 15.77 17.05 17.65
CA LEU A 293 17.04 16.91 16.94
C LEU A 293 17.03 17.71 15.64
N SER A 294 18.15 18.37 15.36
CA SER A 294 18.42 18.96 14.05
C SER A 294 18.57 17.88 12.98
N LEU A 295 18.37 18.26 11.71
CA LEU A 295 18.53 17.33 10.59
C LEU A 295 19.96 16.78 10.50
N ASP A 296 20.96 17.56 10.90
CA ASP A 296 22.37 17.15 10.88
C ASP A 296 22.68 16.15 12.01
N GLU A 297 22.06 16.31 13.19
CA GLU A 297 22.15 15.30 14.25
C GLU A 297 21.50 13.98 13.85
N VAL A 298 20.37 14.06 13.14
CA VAL A 298 19.70 12.88 12.60
C VAL A 298 20.56 12.21 11.54
N ALA A 299 21.11 12.98 10.60
CA ALA A 299 21.99 12.47 9.56
C ALA A 299 23.20 11.74 10.17
N ARG A 300 23.89 12.38 11.12
CA ARG A 300 25.06 11.81 11.79
C ARG A 300 24.74 10.51 12.51
N ALA A 301 23.64 10.46 13.26
CA ALA A 301 23.23 9.24 13.96
C ALA A 301 22.98 8.09 12.97
N ILE A 302 22.25 8.36 11.88
CA ILE A 302 21.98 7.38 10.82
C ILE A 302 23.28 6.89 10.15
N THR A 303 24.22 7.80 9.88
CA THR A 303 25.45 7.47 9.16
C THR A 303 26.52 6.81 10.03
N GLU A 304 26.58 7.12 11.33
CA GLU A 304 27.75 6.80 12.17
C GLU A 304 27.43 5.93 13.39
N ALA A 305 26.24 6.03 13.99
CA ALA A 305 25.95 5.34 15.26
C ALA A 305 25.80 3.83 15.08
N ASP A 306 26.17 3.04 16.08
CA ASP A 306 25.93 1.59 16.01
C ASP A 306 24.43 1.26 16.09
N ILE A 307 24.01 0.26 15.32
CA ILE A 307 22.64 -0.28 15.42
C ILE A 307 22.58 -1.21 16.63
N ARG A 308 21.76 -0.85 17.61
CA ARG A 308 21.67 -1.57 18.88
C ARG A 308 20.65 -2.69 18.79
N MET A 309 21.05 -3.93 19.11
CA MET A 309 20.16 -5.10 19.15
C MET A 309 20.50 -6.00 20.35
N ASP A 310 20.86 -5.36 21.46
CA ASP A 310 21.39 -5.99 22.67
C ASP A 310 20.54 -5.65 23.90
N PHE A 311 19.25 -5.35 23.69
CA PHE A 311 18.31 -4.98 24.75
C PHE A 311 16.88 -5.41 24.41
N GLY A 312 16.02 -5.45 25.44
CA GLY A 312 14.60 -5.70 25.28
C GLY A 312 14.31 -6.98 24.50
N PRO A 313 13.40 -6.96 23.51
CA PRO A 313 13.04 -8.15 22.76
C PRO A 313 14.18 -8.71 21.89
N TRP A 314 15.19 -7.90 21.56
CA TRP A 314 16.36 -8.35 20.79
C TRP A 314 17.21 -9.40 21.51
N LEU A 315 17.18 -9.43 22.84
CA LEU A 315 17.93 -10.42 23.63
C LEU A 315 17.43 -11.86 23.40
N THR A 316 16.17 -12.00 23.01
CA THR A 316 15.51 -13.28 22.76
C THR A 316 15.13 -13.47 21.29
N ALA A 317 15.56 -12.56 20.41
CA ALA A 317 15.20 -12.61 19.01
C ALA A 317 15.89 -13.79 18.30
N SER A 318 15.20 -14.38 17.33
CA SER A 318 15.77 -15.41 16.47
C SER A 318 16.92 -14.84 15.64
N LYS A 319 17.83 -15.74 15.23
CA LYS A 319 18.96 -15.35 14.37
C LYS A 319 18.44 -14.81 13.04
N GLU A 320 17.38 -15.40 12.52
CA GLU A 320 16.73 -15.04 11.27
C GLU A 320 16.10 -13.65 11.34
N CYS A 321 15.45 -13.29 12.46
CA CYS A 321 14.90 -11.96 12.69
C CYS A 321 16.00 -10.90 12.73
N ILE A 322 17.06 -11.15 13.52
CA ILE A 322 18.21 -10.24 13.63
C ILE A 322 18.90 -10.07 12.27
N ASP A 323 19.15 -11.16 11.56
CA ASP A 323 19.80 -11.17 10.24
C ASP A 323 18.99 -10.36 9.23
N PHE A 324 17.67 -10.57 9.17
CA PHE A 324 16.78 -9.83 8.28
C PHE A 324 16.80 -8.32 8.54
N VAL A 325 16.60 -7.90 9.79
CA VAL A 325 16.53 -6.48 10.13
C VAL A 325 17.90 -5.79 9.92
N ARG A 326 19.00 -6.48 10.22
CA ARG A 326 20.36 -5.98 9.90
C ARG A 326 20.61 -5.89 8.41
N GLY A 327 20.16 -6.87 7.63
CA GLY A 327 20.25 -6.86 6.17
C GLY A 327 19.52 -5.66 5.56
N CYS A 328 18.34 -5.32 6.07
CA CYS A 328 17.61 -4.10 5.68
C CYS A 328 18.33 -2.82 6.11
N LEU A 329 18.92 -2.80 7.31
CA LEU A 329 19.65 -1.66 7.88
C LEU A 329 21.14 -1.63 7.53
N THR A 330 21.55 -2.29 6.45
CA THR A 330 22.93 -2.22 5.95
C THR A 330 23.15 -0.86 5.27
N ARG A 331 24.17 -0.12 5.76
CA ARG A 331 24.44 1.26 5.33
C ARG A 331 24.89 1.37 3.89
N ASP A 332 25.71 0.43 3.44
CA ASP A 332 26.13 0.36 2.04
C ASP A 332 24.95 -0.14 1.19
N PRO A 333 24.37 0.70 0.33
CA PRO A 333 23.20 0.32 -0.47
C PRO A 333 23.47 -0.87 -1.40
N HIS A 334 24.71 -1.14 -1.78
CA HIS A 334 25.07 -2.28 -2.63
C HIS A 334 25.19 -3.60 -1.88
N LYS A 335 25.29 -3.55 -0.54
CA LYS A 335 25.33 -4.72 0.34
C LYS A 335 24.03 -4.92 1.11
N ARG A 336 23.14 -3.93 1.07
CA ARG A 336 21.80 -4.01 1.65
C ARG A 336 21.00 -5.05 0.89
N LEU A 337 20.13 -5.75 1.61
CA LEU A 337 19.17 -6.66 0.99
C LEU A 337 18.45 -5.92 -0.13
N THR A 338 18.45 -6.52 -1.31
CA THR A 338 17.55 -6.14 -2.37
C THR A 338 16.12 -6.48 -1.97
N LEU A 339 15.14 -5.87 -2.64
CA LEU A 339 13.74 -6.14 -2.38
C LEU A 339 13.37 -7.61 -2.56
N ASP A 340 13.91 -8.26 -3.59
CA ASP A 340 13.64 -9.67 -3.88
C ASP A 340 14.31 -10.59 -2.85
N GLU A 341 15.55 -10.31 -2.45
CA GLU A 341 16.22 -11.02 -1.36
C GLU A 341 15.42 -10.87 -0.06
N ALA A 342 14.99 -9.66 0.29
CA ALA A 342 14.19 -9.40 1.48
C ALA A 342 12.86 -10.18 1.47
N LEU A 343 12.16 -10.25 0.34
CA LEU A 343 10.91 -11.02 0.20
C LEU A 343 11.13 -12.54 0.28
N SER A 344 12.29 -13.03 -0.15
CA SER A 344 12.67 -14.45 -0.09
C SER A 344 13.36 -14.86 1.21
N HIS A 345 13.63 -13.91 2.12
CA HIS A 345 14.44 -14.14 3.30
C HIS A 345 13.81 -15.18 4.24
N PRO A 346 14.61 -16.07 4.88
CA PRO A 346 14.10 -17.10 5.80
C PRO A 346 13.13 -16.58 6.88
N PHE A 347 13.42 -15.41 7.46
CA PHE A 347 12.53 -14.74 8.41
C PHE A 347 11.11 -14.53 7.87
N ILE A 348 10.97 -14.14 6.61
CA ILE A 348 9.66 -13.96 5.98
C ILE A 348 9.05 -15.31 5.64
N THR A 349 9.79 -16.18 4.96
CA THR A 349 9.23 -17.43 4.43
C THR A 349 8.80 -18.39 5.55
N MET A 350 9.57 -18.51 6.64
CA MET A 350 9.24 -19.36 7.79
C MET A 350 7.97 -18.95 8.52
N HIS A 351 7.64 -17.66 8.57
CA HIS A 351 6.47 -17.17 9.30
C HIS A 351 5.23 -16.99 8.42
N THR A 352 5.42 -16.80 7.12
CA THR A 352 4.35 -16.39 6.20
C THR A 352 3.90 -17.46 5.22
N GLN A 353 4.70 -18.50 4.98
CA GLN A 353 4.27 -19.62 4.14
C GLN A 353 3.40 -20.59 4.96
N SER A 354 2.26 -20.99 4.40
CA SER A 354 1.47 -22.08 4.96
C SER A 354 2.20 -23.41 4.73
N PRO A 355 2.06 -24.42 5.62
CA PRO A 355 2.64 -25.76 5.41
C PRO A 355 2.22 -26.45 4.10
N SER A 356 1.17 -25.95 3.44
CA SER A 356 0.67 -26.43 2.14
C SER A 356 1.41 -25.87 0.92
N ASP A 357 2.21 -24.81 1.07
CA ASP A 357 3.02 -24.19 0.00
C ASP A 357 4.49 -24.65 0.00
N ALA A 358 4.87 -25.53 0.93
CA ALA A 358 6.11 -26.29 0.84
C ALA A 358 5.98 -27.28 -0.33
N GLY A 359 6.43 -26.83 -1.50
CA GLY A 359 6.22 -27.49 -2.79
C GLY A 359 6.37 -29.00 -2.76
N LEU A 360 5.26 -29.70 -3.02
CA LEU A 360 5.35 -30.87 -3.86
C LEU A 360 5.84 -30.38 -5.23
N PRO A 361 6.93 -30.94 -5.79
CA PRO A 361 7.35 -30.59 -7.14
C PRO A 361 6.19 -30.91 -8.08
N GLY A 362 5.58 -29.87 -8.65
CA GLY A 362 4.66 -30.02 -9.76
C GLY A 362 5.38 -30.77 -10.89
N PRO A 363 4.68 -31.61 -11.66
CA PRO A 363 5.32 -32.44 -12.67
C PRO A 363 6.07 -31.53 -13.64
N LEU A 364 7.38 -31.72 -13.72
CA LEU A 364 8.23 -31.12 -14.72
C LEU A 364 7.65 -31.48 -16.09
N VAL A 365 7.13 -30.49 -16.81
CA VAL A 365 6.88 -30.64 -18.24
C VAL A 365 8.23 -30.47 -18.91
N GLU A 366 8.78 -31.58 -19.40
CA GLU A 366 9.99 -31.57 -20.23
C GLU A 366 9.76 -30.68 -21.46
N SER A 367 10.76 -29.86 -21.76
CA SER A 367 10.77 -29.02 -22.96
C SER A 367 10.95 -29.90 -24.19
N ASP A 368 9.93 -30.02 -25.03
CA ASP A 368 10.03 -30.66 -26.34
C ASP A 368 10.93 -29.82 -27.27
N ALA A 369 12.19 -30.22 -27.34
CA ALA A 369 13.11 -29.88 -28.40
C ALA A 369 13.57 -31.16 -29.09
N ALA A 370 12.88 -31.55 -30.16
CA ALA A 370 13.43 -32.14 -31.39
C ALA A 370 12.41 -33.05 -32.09
N VAL A 371 11.76 -32.56 -33.14
CA VAL A 371 11.43 -33.41 -34.30
C VAL A 371 11.57 -32.57 -35.57
N ASN A 372 12.79 -32.54 -36.12
CA ASN A 372 13.00 -32.36 -37.55
C ASN A 372 12.81 -33.73 -38.21
N ASN A 373 11.87 -33.84 -39.15
CA ASN A 373 11.95 -34.62 -40.40
C ASN A 373 10.55 -35.08 -40.84
N ILE A 374 9.86 -34.29 -41.67
CA ILE A 374 8.95 -34.83 -42.68
C ILE A 374 9.12 -34.02 -43.98
N VAL A 375 9.60 -34.72 -45.01
CA VAL A 375 9.74 -34.30 -46.41
C VAL A 375 8.35 -34.14 -47.05
N PRO A 376 8.10 -33.17 -47.96
CA PRO A 376 6.79 -33.04 -48.60
C PRO A 376 6.65 -34.01 -49.77
N ALA A 377 5.53 -34.74 -49.82
CA ALA A 377 5.10 -35.54 -50.97
C ALA A 377 3.87 -34.89 -51.65
N PRO A 378 3.66 -35.11 -52.97
CA PRO A 378 3.06 -34.12 -53.85
C PRO A 378 1.54 -34.23 -54.01
N VAL A 379 0.96 -33.11 -54.47
CA VAL A 379 -0.44 -32.90 -54.84
C VAL A 379 -0.85 -33.74 -56.06
N PRO A 380 -2.03 -34.40 -56.07
CA PRO A 380 -2.71 -34.79 -57.30
C PRO A 380 -3.86 -33.82 -57.65
N ALA A 381 -4.01 -33.67 -58.96
CA ALA A 381 -4.79 -32.66 -59.66
C ALA A 381 -6.32 -32.83 -59.53
N ARG A 382 -7.01 -31.70 -59.75
CA ARG A 382 -8.46 -31.62 -60.04
C ARG A 382 -8.75 -32.06 -61.47
N GLU A 383 -9.70 -32.96 -61.63
CA GLU A 383 -10.66 -33.07 -62.73
C GLU A 383 -11.99 -33.46 -62.06
N GLY A 384 -13.20 -32.99 -62.39
CA GLY A 384 -13.71 -32.30 -63.55
C GLY A 384 -15.15 -32.78 -63.74
N ALA A 385 -16.10 -31.87 -63.53
CA ALA A 385 -17.47 -31.78 -64.07
C ALA A 385 -18.39 -33.02 -64.25
N ALA A 386 -19.67 -32.78 -63.88
CA ALA A 386 -20.90 -32.94 -64.69
C ALA A 386 -21.98 -33.84 -64.04
N VAL A 387 -23.15 -33.29 -63.63
CA VAL A 387 -24.41 -33.03 -64.38
C VAL A 387 -25.47 -34.12 -64.06
N ALA A 388 -26.65 -33.67 -63.60
CA ALA A 388 -28.02 -34.24 -63.67
C ALA A 388 -28.24 -35.74 -63.31
N ALA A 389 -29.30 -36.16 -62.61
CA ALA A 389 -30.63 -35.64 -62.37
C ALA A 389 -31.16 -36.16 -61.03
#